data_AF-A0A5C6DRW8-F1
#
_entry.id   AF-A0A5C6DRW8-F1
#
_cell.length_a   1.000
_cell.length_b   1.000
_cell.length_c   1.000
_cell.angle_alpha   90.00
_cell.angle_beta   90.00
_cell.angle_gamma   90.00
#
_symmetry.space_group_name_H-M   'P 1'
#
loop_
_entity.id
_entity.type
_entity.pdbx_description
1 polymer ?
#
loop_
_entity_poly.entity_id
_entity_poly.type
_entity_poly.pdbx_seq_one_letter_code
_entity_poly.pdbx_strand_id
1 'polypeptide(L)'
;MPANNPQALEEVRRYIDLATTSHKEIVMYDMCYGRFSDRPYAWPELETAMLLVRLYAAGEILFMRVGDAIKHDDLNSALSETKNWRKITVVRKVTAKIEDVKKARELGKEVFHEMGPETEDGLYAFLRKKLEHQQSSLKRYSELAEDGRYPGKETIGDSLSTIKSLLMVDESNRFLERFNENKDSLLQLSDDFSDLEHFFESQKPTWDKMLKAEQQFNLNQRQLEQDADAKKALDRLKVIRTAAEPYGMVQEVSPLVLTVQQVNDKLVSQQREKSLGQIETQIQAIRQELAAAGDDPGLSSSCLKPLESVKSQVTGQTSLAHITQAETDAVNLKDAAIAKIGDFLAQQVTKKATVVAEDGSKKGGGVGIVTPKFKKPKVVHPKTLTTKTYLETQEDIDEFLTALRKELEAAINNDERIEIR
;
A
#
# COMPACT_ATOMS: atom_id res chain seq x y z
N MET A 1 24.54 -9.71 -60.77
CA MET A 1 24.66 -11.17 -61.00
C MET A 1 23.67 -11.54 -62.09
N PRO A 2 24.13 -11.91 -63.30
CA PRO A 2 23.25 -12.21 -64.43
C PRO A 2 22.54 -13.56 -64.21
N ALA A 3 21.45 -13.79 -64.97
CA ALA A 3 20.51 -14.91 -64.93
C ALA A 3 19.46 -14.86 -63.80
N ASN A 4 18.44 -14.02 -64.02
CA ASN A 4 17.12 -14.26 -63.45
C ASN A 4 16.55 -15.50 -64.17
N ASN A 5 16.63 -16.68 -63.55
CA ASN A 5 16.03 -17.92 -64.03
C ASN A 5 14.73 -18.19 -63.24
N PRO A 6 13.63 -17.47 -63.53
CA PRO A 6 12.40 -17.58 -62.77
C PRO A 6 11.79 -18.99 -62.87
N GLN A 7 11.99 -19.66 -64.01
CA GLN A 7 11.50 -21.03 -64.23
C GLN A 7 12.21 -22.04 -63.33
N ALA A 8 13.54 -21.93 -63.15
CA ALA A 8 14.25 -22.81 -62.24
C ALA A 8 13.84 -22.59 -60.78
N LEU A 9 13.61 -21.34 -60.38
CA LEU A 9 13.12 -21.01 -59.05
C LEU A 9 11.70 -21.56 -58.81
N GLU A 10 10.81 -21.47 -59.80
CA GLU A 10 9.47 -22.07 -59.75
C GLU A 10 9.50 -23.60 -59.68
N GLU A 11 10.41 -24.26 -60.40
CA GLU A 11 10.57 -25.71 -60.34
C GLU A 11 11.07 -26.18 -58.96
N VAL A 12 12.00 -25.44 -58.34
CA VAL A 12 12.43 -25.68 -56.95
C VAL A 12 11.26 -25.50 -55.98
N ARG A 13 10.48 -24.42 -56.11
CA ARG A 13 9.27 -24.19 -55.29
C ARG A 13 8.27 -25.33 -55.42
N ARG A 14 7.93 -25.72 -56.66
CA ARG A 14 6.97 -26.79 -56.96
C ARG A 14 7.40 -28.12 -56.35
N TYR A 15 8.69 -28.42 -56.38
CA TYR A 15 9.20 -29.63 -55.74
C TYR A 15 9.09 -29.57 -54.22
N ILE A 16 9.42 -28.43 -53.60
CA ILE A 16 9.28 -28.23 -52.16
C ILE A 16 7.80 -28.39 -51.75
N ASP A 17 6.87 -27.82 -52.50
CA ASP A 17 5.43 -27.96 -52.25
C ASP A 17 4.95 -29.41 -52.35
N LEU A 18 5.35 -30.12 -53.40
CA LEU A 18 4.98 -31.53 -53.61
C LEU A 18 5.54 -32.43 -52.49
N ALA A 19 6.82 -32.22 -52.13
CA ALA A 19 7.49 -32.97 -51.08
C ALA A 19 6.88 -32.68 -49.71
N THR A 20 6.55 -31.42 -49.41
CA THR A 20 5.85 -31.03 -48.18
C THR A 20 4.47 -31.68 -48.10
N THR A 21 3.70 -31.69 -49.20
CA THR A 21 2.37 -32.33 -49.27
C THR A 21 2.44 -33.85 -49.10
N SER A 22 3.54 -34.45 -49.55
CA SER A 22 3.76 -35.91 -49.45
C SER A 22 4.49 -36.32 -48.16
N HIS A 23 4.65 -35.40 -47.20
CA HIS A 23 5.42 -35.59 -45.95
C HIS A 23 6.84 -36.14 -46.17
N LYS A 24 7.45 -35.82 -47.31
CA LYS A 24 8.80 -36.25 -47.65
C LYS A 24 9.82 -35.24 -47.11
N GLU A 25 10.77 -35.72 -46.33
CA GLU A 25 11.91 -34.92 -45.89
C GLU A 25 12.75 -34.46 -47.09
N ILE A 26 13.12 -33.18 -47.10
CA ILE A 26 13.92 -32.56 -48.16
C ILE A 26 15.30 -32.28 -47.59
N VAL A 27 16.30 -33.06 -48.02
CA VAL A 27 17.70 -32.82 -47.65
C VAL A 27 18.34 -31.93 -48.72
N MET A 28 19.07 -30.88 -48.29
CA MET A 28 19.73 -29.94 -49.20
C MET A 28 20.70 -30.66 -50.15
N TYR A 29 21.46 -31.63 -49.64
CA TYR A 29 22.34 -32.46 -50.47
C TYR A 29 21.61 -33.18 -51.61
N ASP A 30 20.45 -33.76 -51.35
CA ASP A 30 19.70 -34.54 -52.35
C ASP A 30 19.09 -33.64 -53.44
N MET A 31 18.80 -32.37 -53.10
CA MET A 31 18.39 -31.38 -54.09
C MET A 31 19.58 -30.99 -54.98
N CYS A 32 20.72 -30.67 -54.39
CA CYS A 32 21.87 -30.14 -55.11
C CYS A 32 22.65 -31.21 -55.90
N TYR A 33 22.84 -32.40 -55.35
CA TYR A 33 23.65 -33.50 -55.91
C TYR A 33 22.82 -34.71 -56.39
N GLY A 34 21.50 -34.60 -56.38
CA GLY A 34 20.61 -35.64 -56.88
C GLY A 34 19.63 -35.07 -57.90
N ARG A 35 18.44 -34.69 -57.43
CA ARG A 35 17.29 -34.40 -58.30
C ARG A 35 17.59 -33.37 -59.39
N PHE A 36 18.21 -32.24 -59.02
CA PHE A 36 18.45 -31.15 -59.97
C PHE A 36 19.79 -31.27 -60.71
N SER A 37 20.73 -32.09 -60.23
CA SER A 37 21.96 -32.44 -60.96
C SER A 37 21.75 -33.57 -61.98
N ASP A 38 20.72 -34.39 -61.82
CA ASP A 38 20.36 -35.47 -62.74
C ASP A 38 19.57 -34.96 -63.96
N ARG A 39 19.53 -35.77 -65.04
CA ARG A 39 18.67 -35.50 -66.20
C ARG A 39 17.19 -35.55 -65.77
N PRO A 40 16.33 -34.63 -66.21
CA PRO A 40 16.46 -33.73 -67.37
C PRO A 40 17.07 -32.34 -67.08
N TYR A 41 17.33 -32.00 -65.81
CA TYR A 41 17.74 -30.65 -65.42
C TYR A 41 19.24 -30.42 -65.60
N ALA A 42 20.08 -31.33 -65.10
CA ALA A 42 21.55 -31.26 -65.17
C ALA A 42 22.14 -29.92 -64.67
N TRP A 43 21.54 -29.33 -63.64
CA TRP A 43 22.00 -28.06 -63.07
C TRP A 43 23.25 -28.25 -62.20
N PRO A 44 24.19 -27.28 -62.21
CA PRO A 44 25.27 -27.22 -61.25
C PRO A 44 24.76 -27.17 -59.80
N GLU A 45 25.49 -27.79 -58.89
CA GLU A 45 25.05 -27.96 -57.50
C GLU A 45 25.02 -26.62 -56.75
N LEU A 46 25.97 -25.75 -57.08
CA LEU A 46 26.02 -24.38 -56.57
C LEU A 46 24.86 -23.52 -57.08
N GLU A 47 24.34 -23.79 -58.28
CA GLU A 47 23.19 -23.06 -58.82
C GLU A 47 21.92 -23.41 -58.05
N THR A 48 21.70 -24.70 -57.79
CA THR A 48 20.59 -25.17 -56.94
C THR A 48 20.70 -24.61 -55.51
N ALA A 49 21.92 -24.60 -54.93
CA ALA A 49 22.15 -24.00 -53.62
C ALA A 49 21.83 -22.48 -53.61
N MET A 50 22.20 -21.74 -54.66
CA MET A 50 21.85 -20.33 -54.80
C MET A 50 20.33 -20.11 -54.92
N LEU A 51 19.61 -20.97 -55.63
CA LEU A 51 18.14 -20.90 -55.71
C LEU A 51 17.49 -21.13 -54.34
N LEU A 52 17.98 -22.08 -53.55
CA LEU A 52 17.52 -22.29 -52.17
C LEU A 52 17.81 -21.07 -51.30
N VAL A 53 19.01 -20.50 -51.37
CA VAL A 53 19.33 -19.26 -50.63
C VAL A 53 18.41 -18.10 -51.02
N ARG A 54 18.02 -17.99 -52.31
CA ARG A 54 17.04 -16.99 -52.76
C ARG A 54 15.66 -17.23 -52.16
N LEU A 55 15.18 -18.47 -52.12
CA LEU A 55 13.90 -18.80 -51.49
C LEU A 55 13.92 -18.52 -49.98
N TYR A 56 15.06 -18.75 -49.32
CA TYR A 56 15.25 -18.40 -47.91
C TYR A 56 15.24 -16.87 -47.73
N ALA A 57 15.94 -16.12 -48.57
CA ALA A 57 15.94 -14.65 -48.53
C ALA A 57 14.55 -14.05 -48.84
N ALA A 58 13.72 -14.75 -49.61
CA ALA A 58 12.32 -14.41 -49.85
C ALA A 58 11.39 -14.81 -48.69
N GLY A 59 11.90 -15.51 -47.66
CA GLY A 59 11.13 -15.96 -46.51
C GLY A 59 10.23 -17.17 -46.79
N GLU A 60 10.41 -17.87 -47.92
CA GLU A 60 9.54 -18.99 -48.33
C GLU A 60 9.96 -20.33 -47.71
N ILE A 61 11.24 -20.45 -47.33
CA ILE A 61 11.81 -21.67 -46.76
C ILE A 61 12.66 -21.36 -45.52
N LEU A 62 12.82 -22.37 -44.67
CA LEU A 62 13.76 -22.38 -43.56
C LEU A 62 14.75 -23.55 -43.76
N PHE A 63 16.01 -23.28 -43.43
CA PHE A 63 17.02 -24.33 -43.34
C PHE A 63 17.05 -24.85 -41.90
N MET A 64 16.89 -26.16 -41.74
CA MET A 64 16.86 -26.84 -40.46
C MET A 64 18.10 -27.71 -40.29
N ARG A 65 18.61 -27.83 -39.07
CA ARG A 65 19.72 -28.72 -38.72
C ARG A 65 19.41 -29.39 -37.39
N VAL A 66 19.34 -30.73 -37.39
CA VAL A 66 19.05 -31.54 -36.18
C VAL A 66 17.75 -31.08 -35.49
N GLY A 67 16.72 -30.73 -36.27
CA GLY A 67 15.41 -30.34 -35.76
C GLY A 67 15.21 -28.84 -35.49
N ASP A 68 16.28 -28.04 -35.44
CA ASP A 68 16.21 -26.60 -35.18
C ASP A 68 16.46 -25.76 -36.44
N ALA A 69 15.80 -24.61 -36.55
CA ALA A 69 16.04 -23.64 -37.63
C ALA A 69 17.42 -22.98 -37.48
N ILE A 70 18.19 -22.96 -38.56
CA ILE A 70 19.49 -22.27 -38.57
C ILE A 70 19.23 -20.76 -38.53
N LYS A 71 19.83 -20.09 -37.53
CA LYS A 71 19.78 -18.63 -37.39
C LYS A 71 20.43 -17.94 -38.58
N HIS A 72 19.95 -16.75 -38.92
CA HIS A 72 20.46 -15.98 -40.05
C HIS A 72 21.99 -15.77 -40.01
N ASP A 73 22.52 -15.44 -38.82
CA ASP A 73 23.95 -15.17 -38.61
C ASP A 73 24.83 -16.42 -38.84
N ASP A 74 24.32 -17.61 -38.50
CA ASP A 74 25.04 -18.87 -38.65
C ASP A 74 24.91 -19.46 -40.05
N LEU A 75 23.98 -18.93 -40.87
CA LEU A 75 23.60 -19.52 -42.15
C LEU A 75 24.75 -19.54 -43.16
N ASN A 76 25.54 -18.46 -43.23
CA ASN A 76 26.65 -18.38 -44.17
C ASN A 76 27.71 -19.46 -43.88
N SER A 77 28.03 -19.69 -42.60
CA SER A 77 28.98 -20.73 -42.21
C SER A 77 28.44 -22.14 -42.48
N ALA A 78 27.13 -22.36 -42.25
CA ALA A 78 26.48 -23.63 -42.47
C ALA A 78 26.41 -24.01 -43.97
N LEU A 79 26.09 -23.05 -44.84
CA LEU A 79 25.89 -23.28 -46.27
C LEU A 79 27.20 -23.24 -47.08
N SER A 80 28.25 -22.60 -46.60
CA SER A 80 29.54 -22.49 -47.32
C SER A 80 30.28 -23.83 -47.46
N GLU A 81 30.14 -24.74 -46.50
CA GLU A 81 30.81 -26.03 -46.53
C GLU A 81 29.89 -27.15 -47.06
N THR A 82 30.18 -27.68 -48.25
CA THR A 82 29.36 -28.72 -48.91
C THR A 82 29.20 -30.00 -48.08
N LYS A 83 30.17 -30.33 -47.21
CA LYS A 83 30.09 -31.45 -46.25
C LYS A 83 28.90 -31.33 -45.27
N ASN A 84 28.41 -30.12 -45.03
CA ASN A 84 27.30 -29.86 -44.11
C ASN A 84 25.94 -30.04 -44.78
N TRP A 85 25.85 -30.03 -46.11
CA TRP A 85 24.56 -30.04 -46.83
C TRP A 85 23.75 -31.33 -46.62
N ARG A 86 24.41 -32.45 -46.27
CA ARG A 86 23.72 -33.71 -45.89
C ARG A 86 23.00 -33.62 -44.55
N LYS A 87 23.37 -32.65 -43.71
CA LYS A 87 22.82 -32.43 -42.36
C LYS A 87 21.80 -31.30 -42.32
N ILE A 88 21.54 -30.66 -43.48
CA ILE A 88 20.63 -29.54 -43.60
C ILE A 88 19.38 -30.02 -44.32
N THR A 89 18.23 -29.81 -43.70
CA THR A 89 16.95 -30.05 -44.33
C THR A 89 16.27 -28.74 -44.67
N VAL A 90 15.50 -28.76 -45.75
CA VAL A 90 14.76 -27.60 -46.27
C VAL A 90 13.30 -27.81 -45.92
N VAL A 91 12.72 -26.87 -45.19
CA VAL A 91 11.31 -26.91 -44.83
C VAL A 91 10.63 -25.64 -45.36
N ARG A 92 9.41 -25.77 -45.88
CA ARG A 92 8.62 -24.62 -46.29
C ARG A 92 8.25 -23.79 -45.05
N LYS A 93 8.50 -22.47 -45.08
CA LYS A 93 7.99 -21.57 -44.04
C LYS A 93 6.47 -21.49 -44.20
N VAL A 94 5.73 -21.85 -43.16
CA VAL A 94 4.28 -21.62 -43.14
C VAL A 94 4.07 -20.15 -42.85
N THR A 95 3.65 -19.39 -43.86
CA THR A 95 3.28 -17.98 -43.69
C THR A 95 1.82 -17.88 -43.26
N ALA A 96 1.50 -16.83 -42.50
CA ALA A 96 0.13 -16.49 -42.16
C ALA A 96 -0.68 -16.19 -43.44
N LYS A 97 -1.98 -16.50 -43.41
CA LYS A 97 -2.86 -16.04 -44.48
C LYS A 97 -2.95 -14.52 -44.43
N ILE A 98 -3.01 -13.88 -45.60
CA ILE A 98 -3.13 -12.41 -45.70
C ILE A 98 -4.32 -11.88 -44.90
N GLU A 99 -5.43 -12.63 -44.86
CA GLU A 99 -6.61 -12.30 -44.06
C GLU A 99 -6.33 -12.31 -42.56
N ASP A 100 -5.54 -13.26 -42.06
CA ASP A 100 -5.22 -13.38 -40.63
C ASP A 100 -4.26 -12.28 -40.19
N VAL A 101 -3.31 -11.89 -41.05
CA VAL A 101 -2.44 -10.71 -40.82
C VAL A 101 -3.27 -9.43 -40.74
N LYS A 102 -4.23 -9.23 -41.65
CA LYS A 102 -5.11 -8.05 -41.63
C LYS A 102 -5.98 -7.99 -40.38
N LYS A 103 -6.63 -9.10 -40.01
CA LYS A 103 -7.44 -9.21 -38.78
C LYS A 103 -6.59 -8.93 -37.54
N ALA A 104 -5.39 -9.50 -37.47
CA ALA A 104 -4.50 -9.30 -36.32
C ALA A 104 -4.01 -7.86 -36.23
N ARG A 105 -3.80 -7.20 -37.38
CA ARG A 105 -3.43 -5.77 -37.43
C ARG A 105 -4.57 -4.87 -36.96
N GLU A 106 -5.80 -5.15 -37.38
CA GLU A 106 -7.00 -4.44 -36.94
C GLU A 106 -7.23 -4.63 -35.44
N LEU A 107 -7.15 -5.88 -34.95
CA LEU A 107 -7.26 -6.18 -33.53
C LEU A 107 -6.13 -5.52 -32.71
N GLY A 108 -4.89 -5.55 -33.21
CA GLY A 108 -3.77 -4.87 -32.58
C GLY A 108 -3.98 -3.36 -32.45
N LYS A 109 -4.64 -2.73 -33.44
CA LYS A 109 -5.04 -1.32 -33.36
C LYS A 109 -6.10 -1.10 -32.30
N GLU A 110 -7.09 -1.98 -32.19
CA GLU A 110 -8.13 -1.88 -31.15
C GLU A 110 -7.51 -2.00 -29.75
N VAL A 111 -6.64 -3.00 -29.55
CA VAL A 111 -6.03 -3.34 -28.25
C VAL A 111 -4.94 -2.36 -27.81
N PHE A 112 -4.11 -1.87 -28.74
CA PHE A 112 -2.94 -1.03 -28.42
C PHE A 112 -3.09 0.43 -28.87
N HIS A 113 -4.21 0.78 -29.51
CA HIS A 113 -4.48 2.09 -30.10
C HIS A 113 -3.41 2.58 -31.09
N GLU A 114 -2.64 1.65 -31.67
CA GLU A 114 -1.54 1.93 -32.61
C GLU A 114 -1.54 0.93 -33.77
N MET A 115 -1.40 1.44 -34.99
CA MET A 115 -1.37 0.61 -36.20
C MET A 115 -0.02 -0.08 -36.38
N GLY A 116 -0.02 -1.41 -36.39
CA GLY A 116 1.16 -2.20 -36.71
C GLY A 116 1.53 -2.22 -38.21
N PRO A 117 2.72 -2.75 -38.55
CA PRO A 117 3.17 -2.99 -39.93
C PRO A 117 2.23 -3.94 -40.71
N GLU A 118 2.34 -3.93 -42.04
CA GLU A 118 1.52 -4.78 -42.93
C GLU A 118 2.16 -6.15 -43.22
N THR A 119 3.45 -6.30 -42.92
CA THR A 119 4.19 -7.55 -43.10
C THR A 119 3.97 -8.47 -41.90
N GLU A 120 3.89 -9.78 -42.13
CA GLU A 120 3.72 -10.78 -41.06
C GLU A 120 4.80 -10.66 -39.98
N ASP A 121 6.08 -10.72 -40.37
CA ASP A 121 7.20 -10.67 -39.43
C ASP A 121 7.27 -9.32 -38.70
N GLY A 122 6.92 -8.22 -39.38
CA GLY A 122 6.88 -6.88 -38.79
C GLY A 122 5.74 -6.71 -37.79
N LEU A 123 4.55 -7.21 -38.12
CA LEU A 123 3.40 -7.21 -37.23
C LEU A 123 3.64 -8.10 -36.01
N TYR A 124 4.20 -9.30 -36.20
CA TYR A 124 4.60 -10.20 -35.13
C TYR A 124 5.55 -9.51 -34.13
N ALA A 125 6.65 -8.92 -34.62
CA ALA A 125 7.60 -8.22 -33.77
C ALA A 125 6.98 -7.02 -33.03
N PHE A 126 6.09 -6.27 -33.71
CA PHE A 126 5.37 -5.14 -33.12
C PHE A 126 4.45 -5.58 -31.98
N LEU A 127 3.57 -6.56 -32.22
CA LEU A 127 2.61 -7.04 -31.23
C LEU A 127 3.33 -7.68 -30.04
N ARG A 128 4.38 -8.48 -30.29
CA ARG A 128 5.18 -9.10 -29.24
C ARG A 128 5.81 -8.05 -28.32
N LYS A 129 6.41 -7.01 -28.90
CA LYS A 129 7.00 -5.90 -28.13
C LYS A 129 5.97 -5.18 -27.25
N LYS A 130 4.75 -4.97 -27.75
CA LYS A 130 3.65 -4.35 -26.99
C LYS A 130 3.22 -5.22 -25.81
N LEU A 131 3.03 -6.53 -26.05
CA LEU A 131 2.71 -7.50 -25.01
C LEU A 131 3.83 -7.61 -23.95
N GLU A 132 5.10 -7.61 -24.36
CA GLU A 132 6.24 -7.61 -23.44
C GLU A 132 6.31 -6.35 -22.57
N HIS A 133 5.99 -5.19 -23.14
CA HIS A 133 5.87 -3.95 -22.38
C HIS A 133 4.75 -4.03 -21.33
N GLN A 134 3.54 -4.43 -21.73
CA GLN A 134 2.42 -4.60 -20.79
C GLN A 134 2.75 -5.63 -19.71
N GLN A 135 3.37 -6.76 -20.07
CA GLN A 135 3.81 -7.77 -19.10
C GLN A 135 4.77 -7.17 -18.06
N SER A 136 5.70 -6.32 -18.49
CA SER A 136 6.68 -5.69 -17.61
C SER A 136 6.01 -4.72 -16.63
N SER A 137 5.09 -3.89 -17.12
CA SER A 137 4.30 -2.98 -16.28
C SER A 137 3.42 -3.74 -15.29
N LEU A 138 2.69 -4.77 -15.74
CA LEU A 138 1.84 -5.61 -14.90
C LEU A 138 2.62 -6.36 -13.81
N LYS A 139 3.83 -6.83 -14.11
CA LYS A 139 4.72 -7.44 -13.08
C LYS A 139 5.05 -6.43 -11.98
N ARG A 140 5.41 -5.19 -12.34
CA ARG A 140 5.66 -4.12 -11.37
C ARG A 140 4.42 -3.82 -10.52
N TYR A 141 3.23 -3.81 -11.13
CA TYR A 141 1.98 -3.60 -10.41
C TYR A 141 1.64 -4.77 -9.48
N SER A 142 1.92 -6.00 -9.90
CA SER A 142 1.74 -7.21 -9.09
C SER A 142 2.56 -7.17 -7.80
N GLU A 143 3.81 -6.71 -7.85
CA GLU A 143 4.66 -6.57 -6.67
C GLU A 143 4.06 -5.59 -5.65
N LEU A 144 3.43 -4.52 -6.12
CA LEU A 144 2.76 -3.54 -5.27
C LEU A 144 1.46 -4.09 -4.67
N ALA A 145 0.68 -4.86 -5.44
CA ALA A 145 -0.61 -5.40 -5.02
C ALA A 145 -0.50 -6.69 -4.17
N GLU A 146 0.70 -7.24 -3.98
CA GLU A 146 0.91 -8.53 -3.32
C GLU A 146 0.37 -8.57 -1.89
N ASP A 147 0.58 -7.46 -1.15
CA ASP A 147 0.19 -7.27 0.25
C ASP A 147 -1.32 -7.01 0.47
N GLY A 148 -2.10 -6.91 -0.61
CA GLY A 148 -3.55 -6.68 -0.56
C GLY A 148 -3.97 -5.25 -0.23
N ARG A 149 -3.05 -4.28 -0.19
CA ARG A 149 -3.38 -2.86 0.05
C ARG A 149 -3.81 -2.12 -1.22
N TYR A 150 -3.49 -2.65 -2.38
CA TYR A 150 -3.85 -2.08 -3.69
C TYR A 150 -4.80 -3.01 -4.44
N PRO A 151 -5.74 -2.44 -5.24
CA PRO A 151 -6.71 -3.21 -6.02
C PRO A 151 -6.07 -3.92 -7.22
N GLY A 152 -6.84 -4.80 -7.87
CA GLY A 152 -6.49 -5.39 -9.17
C GLY A 152 -5.60 -6.63 -9.13
N LYS A 153 -5.36 -7.25 -7.97
CA LYS A 153 -4.51 -8.46 -7.86
C LYS A 153 -4.95 -9.60 -8.78
N GLU A 154 -6.25 -9.88 -8.83
CA GLU A 154 -6.84 -10.92 -9.69
C GLU A 154 -6.72 -10.55 -11.18
N THR A 155 -7.18 -9.34 -11.54
CA THR A 155 -7.10 -8.79 -12.90
C THR A 155 -5.67 -8.77 -13.47
N ILE A 156 -4.68 -8.38 -12.65
CA ILE A 156 -3.26 -8.41 -13.02
C ILE A 156 -2.82 -9.86 -13.31
N GLY A 157 -3.24 -10.80 -12.48
CA GLY A 157 -2.93 -12.23 -12.64
C GLY A 157 -3.49 -12.80 -13.95
N ASP A 158 -4.76 -12.52 -14.23
CA ASP A 158 -5.45 -12.98 -15.44
C ASP A 158 -4.86 -12.36 -16.71
N SER A 159 -4.55 -11.06 -16.66
CA SER A 159 -3.87 -10.34 -17.75
C SER A 159 -2.47 -10.91 -18.02
N LEU A 160 -1.69 -11.15 -16.97
CA LEU A 160 -0.36 -11.77 -17.09
C LEU A 160 -0.43 -13.18 -17.65
N SER A 161 -1.43 -13.98 -17.25
CA SER A 161 -1.65 -15.33 -17.78
C SER A 161 -1.95 -15.30 -19.28
N THR A 162 -2.87 -14.42 -19.70
CA THR A 162 -3.25 -14.22 -21.10
C THR A 162 -2.03 -13.83 -21.95
N ILE A 163 -1.27 -12.80 -21.53
CA ILE A 163 -0.07 -12.35 -22.23
C ILE A 163 0.97 -13.47 -22.30
N LYS A 164 1.21 -14.18 -21.18
CA LYS A 164 2.19 -15.27 -21.13
C LYS A 164 1.85 -16.38 -22.13
N SER A 165 0.57 -16.73 -22.27
CA SER A 165 0.14 -17.76 -23.22
C SER A 165 0.44 -17.40 -24.69
N LEU A 166 0.31 -16.12 -25.05
CA LEU A 166 0.60 -15.61 -26.38
C LEU A 166 2.11 -15.50 -26.65
N LEU A 167 2.88 -15.04 -25.66
CA LEU A 167 4.34 -14.88 -25.79
C LEU A 167 5.12 -16.22 -25.84
N MET A 168 4.49 -17.35 -25.49
CA MET A 168 5.09 -18.68 -25.66
C MET A 168 5.10 -19.17 -27.12
N VAL A 169 4.32 -18.54 -28.00
CA VAL A 169 4.25 -18.93 -29.42
C VAL A 169 5.33 -18.16 -30.19
N ASP A 170 6.36 -18.88 -30.64
CA ASP A 170 7.51 -18.29 -31.33
C ASP A 170 7.31 -18.18 -32.85
N GLU A 171 6.45 -19.02 -33.44
CA GLU A 171 6.18 -18.96 -34.88
C GLU A 171 5.17 -17.84 -35.21
N SER A 172 5.57 -16.93 -36.10
CA SER A 172 4.79 -15.73 -36.46
C SER A 172 3.38 -16.04 -36.95
N ASN A 173 3.22 -17.06 -37.78
CA ASN A 173 1.92 -17.44 -38.34
C ASN A 173 0.96 -17.96 -37.25
N ARG A 174 1.44 -18.86 -36.39
CA ARG A 174 0.66 -19.41 -35.27
C ARG A 174 0.37 -18.35 -34.23
N PHE A 175 1.31 -17.44 -33.98
CA PHE A 175 1.10 -16.32 -33.08
C PHE A 175 -0.05 -15.45 -33.56
N LEU A 176 -0.09 -15.06 -34.85
CA LEU A 176 -1.16 -14.22 -35.38
C LEU A 176 -2.52 -14.92 -35.41
N GLU A 177 -2.55 -16.22 -35.73
CA GLU A 177 -3.77 -17.03 -35.61
C GLU A 177 -4.27 -17.04 -34.16
N ARG A 178 -3.38 -17.34 -33.21
CA ARG A 178 -3.71 -17.37 -31.78
C ARG A 178 -4.13 -16.00 -31.25
N PHE A 179 -3.49 -14.92 -31.72
CA PHE A 179 -3.84 -13.56 -31.36
C PHE A 179 -5.27 -13.24 -31.80
N ASN A 180 -5.65 -13.60 -33.02
CA ASN A 180 -7.02 -13.43 -33.51
C ASN A 180 -8.04 -14.29 -32.74
N GLU A 181 -7.69 -15.53 -32.39
CA GLU A 181 -8.54 -16.42 -31.59
C GLU A 181 -8.83 -15.87 -30.18
N ASN A 182 -7.89 -15.12 -29.61
CA ASN A 182 -8.02 -14.54 -28.26
C ASN A 182 -8.58 -13.11 -28.28
N LYS A 183 -9.32 -12.73 -29.34
CA LYS A 183 -9.87 -11.38 -29.53
C LYS A 183 -10.56 -10.82 -28.28
N ASP A 184 -11.55 -11.52 -27.74
CA ASP A 184 -12.36 -11.00 -26.64
C ASP A 184 -11.52 -10.82 -25.36
N SER A 185 -10.63 -11.77 -25.07
CA SER A 185 -9.69 -11.68 -23.94
C SER A 185 -8.68 -10.55 -24.10
N LEU A 186 -8.24 -10.26 -25.33
CA LEU A 186 -7.31 -9.17 -25.61
C LEU A 186 -7.97 -7.79 -25.52
N LEU A 187 -9.24 -7.68 -25.91
CA LEU A 187 -10.02 -6.45 -25.72
C LEU A 187 -10.24 -6.17 -24.24
N GLN A 188 -10.68 -7.17 -23.47
CA GLN A 188 -10.80 -7.05 -22.01
C GLN A 188 -9.46 -6.67 -21.37
N LEU A 189 -8.36 -7.31 -21.79
CA LEU A 189 -7.03 -6.98 -21.30
C LEU A 189 -6.64 -5.53 -21.61
N SER A 190 -7.05 -4.99 -22.75
CA SER A 190 -6.78 -3.59 -23.10
C SER A 190 -7.45 -2.63 -22.11
N ASP A 191 -8.73 -2.86 -21.82
CA ASP A 191 -9.51 -2.07 -20.88
C ASP A 191 -8.92 -2.19 -19.46
N ASP A 192 -8.69 -3.42 -19.00
CA ASP A 192 -8.08 -3.72 -17.69
C ASP A 192 -6.70 -3.06 -17.54
N PHE A 193 -5.86 -3.15 -18.58
CA PHE A 193 -4.53 -2.55 -18.58
C PHE A 193 -4.60 -1.02 -18.50
N SER A 194 -5.55 -0.40 -19.21
CA SER A 194 -5.72 1.06 -19.18
C SER A 194 -6.10 1.55 -17.78
N ASP A 195 -7.03 0.87 -17.13
CA ASP A 195 -7.45 1.18 -15.76
C ASP A 195 -6.32 0.97 -14.75
N LEU A 196 -5.59 -0.15 -14.86
CA LEU A 196 -4.43 -0.45 -14.01
C LEU A 196 -3.31 0.57 -14.21
N GLU A 197 -2.94 0.89 -15.45
CA GLU A 197 -1.91 1.87 -15.76
C GLU A 197 -2.31 3.25 -15.22
N HIS A 198 -3.53 3.70 -15.48
CA HIS A 198 -4.01 4.97 -14.94
C HIS A 198 -3.98 4.99 -13.40
N PHE A 199 -4.39 3.89 -12.76
CA PHE A 199 -4.36 3.78 -11.31
C PHE A 199 -2.94 3.88 -10.76
N PHE A 200 -2.03 3.01 -11.21
CA PHE A 200 -0.69 2.91 -10.63
C PHE A 200 0.21 4.11 -10.98
N GLU A 201 0.06 4.70 -12.17
CA GLU A 201 0.86 5.85 -12.59
C GLU A 201 0.30 7.19 -12.09
N SER A 202 -1.03 7.35 -12.04
CA SER A 202 -1.66 8.65 -11.75
C SER A 202 -2.41 8.70 -10.43
N GLN A 203 -3.20 7.68 -10.10
CA GLN A 203 -4.12 7.72 -8.95
C GLN A 203 -3.49 7.19 -7.65
N LYS A 204 -2.41 6.42 -7.73
CA LYS A 204 -1.71 5.82 -6.58
C LYS A 204 -1.40 6.82 -5.46
N PRO A 205 -0.91 8.05 -5.71
CA PRO A 205 -0.67 9.01 -4.63
C PRO A 205 -1.93 9.38 -3.84
N THR A 206 -3.08 9.43 -4.50
CA THR A 206 -4.38 9.68 -3.85
C THR A 206 -4.80 8.48 -3.02
N TRP A 207 -4.60 7.26 -3.53
CA TRP A 207 -4.83 6.03 -2.78
C TRP A 207 -3.94 5.93 -1.53
N ASP A 208 -2.64 6.24 -1.66
CA ASP A 208 -1.70 6.25 -0.53
C ASP A 208 -2.13 7.26 0.56
N LYS A 209 -2.67 8.42 0.17
CA LYS A 209 -3.23 9.40 1.10
C LYS A 209 -4.44 8.84 1.84
N MET A 210 -5.32 8.11 1.16
CA MET A 210 -6.45 7.41 1.79
C MET A 210 -5.98 6.43 2.86
N LEU A 211 -5.05 5.53 2.51
CA LEU A 211 -4.54 4.51 3.43
C LEU A 211 -3.92 5.13 4.69
N LYS A 212 -3.18 6.23 4.53
CA LYS A 212 -2.61 6.99 5.66
C LYS A 212 -3.69 7.67 6.50
N ALA A 213 -4.67 8.28 5.85
CA ALA A 213 -5.76 8.96 6.54
C ALA A 213 -6.61 7.97 7.37
N GLU A 214 -6.91 6.80 6.83
CA GLU A 214 -7.63 5.75 7.57
C GLU A 214 -6.89 5.28 8.82
N GLN A 215 -5.56 5.10 8.75
CA GLN A 215 -4.77 4.78 9.94
C GLN A 215 -4.89 5.86 11.03
N GLN A 216 -4.95 7.13 10.63
CA GLN A 216 -5.12 8.24 11.55
C GLN A 216 -6.54 8.29 12.12
N PHE A 217 -7.57 8.12 11.28
CA PHE A 217 -8.97 8.15 11.68
C PHE A 217 -9.35 6.98 12.59
N ASN A 218 -8.70 5.81 12.43
CA ASN A 218 -8.92 4.65 13.30
C ASN A 218 -8.66 4.96 14.78
N LEU A 219 -7.78 5.91 15.12
CA LEU A 219 -7.52 6.32 16.51
C LEU A 219 -8.76 6.92 17.18
N ASN A 220 -9.61 7.58 16.41
CA ASN A 220 -10.78 8.35 16.88
C ASN A 220 -12.10 7.84 16.26
N GLN A 221 -12.10 6.61 15.74
CA GLN A 221 -13.20 6.06 14.95
C GLN A 221 -14.55 6.15 15.67
N ARG A 222 -14.60 5.77 16.96
CA ARG A 222 -15.84 5.80 17.75
C ARG A 222 -16.48 7.18 17.84
N GLN A 223 -15.66 8.24 17.90
CA GLN A 223 -16.14 9.61 17.96
C GLN A 223 -16.50 10.14 16.57
N LEU A 224 -15.74 9.75 15.54
CA LEU A 224 -16.06 10.10 14.16
C LEU A 224 -17.37 9.47 13.69
N GLU A 225 -17.69 8.25 14.12
CA GLU A 225 -18.96 7.58 13.81
C GLU A 225 -20.19 8.23 14.44
N GLN A 226 -20.02 9.10 15.44
CA GLN A 226 -21.12 9.87 16.04
C GLN A 226 -21.50 11.10 15.21
N ASP A 227 -20.59 11.59 14.37
CA ASP A 227 -20.85 12.68 13.45
C ASP A 227 -21.43 12.13 12.13
N ALA A 228 -22.57 12.68 11.70
CA ALA A 228 -23.31 12.14 10.56
C ALA A 228 -22.56 12.28 9.23
N ASP A 229 -21.79 13.36 9.05
CA ASP A 229 -21.07 13.64 7.81
C ASP A 229 -19.76 12.84 7.75
N ALA A 230 -19.02 12.78 8.86
CA ALA A 230 -17.84 11.95 8.97
C ALA A 230 -18.17 10.46 8.79
N LYS A 231 -19.27 9.97 9.39
CA LYS A 231 -19.72 8.59 9.22
C LYS A 231 -20.02 8.25 7.77
N LYS A 232 -20.80 9.08 7.07
CA LYS A 232 -21.09 8.88 5.64
C LYS A 232 -19.81 8.84 4.80
N ALA A 233 -18.86 9.73 5.09
CA ALA A 233 -17.61 9.77 4.37
C ALA A 233 -16.74 8.54 4.63
N LEU A 234 -16.65 8.08 5.89
CA LEU A 234 -15.95 6.84 6.26
C LEU A 234 -16.57 5.60 5.61
N ASP A 235 -17.90 5.50 5.60
CA ASP A 235 -18.61 4.39 4.95
C ASP A 235 -18.33 4.37 3.43
N ARG A 236 -18.33 5.54 2.77
CA ARG A 236 -17.99 5.64 1.34
C ARG A 236 -16.53 5.27 1.08
N LEU A 237 -15.58 5.75 1.90
CA LEU A 237 -14.17 5.37 1.78
C LEU A 237 -13.97 3.86 1.92
N LYS A 238 -14.68 3.22 2.86
CA LYS A 238 -14.65 1.77 3.03
C LYS A 238 -15.14 1.04 1.78
N VAL A 239 -16.25 1.49 1.18
CA VAL A 239 -16.78 0.93 -0.08
C VAL A 239 -15.73 1.05 -1.20
N ILE A 240 -15.12 2.22 -1.36
CA ILE A 240 -14.07 2.44 -2.37
C ILE A 240 -12.90 1.48 -2.13
N ARG A 241 -12.48 1.29 -0.88
CA ARG A 241 -11.35 0.42 -0.57
C ARG A 241 -11.61 -1.07 -0.81
N THR A 242 -12.85 -1.52 -0.63
CA THR A 242 -13.20 -2.94 -0.81
C THR A 242 -13.74 -3.29 -2.18
N ALA A 243 -13.94 -2.30 -3.07
CA ALA A 243 -14.37 -2.55 -4.43
C ALA A 243 -13.29 -3.31 -5.22
N ALA A 244 -13.69 -4.28 -6.04
CA ALA A 244 -12.79 -5.00 -6.93
C ALA A 244 -12.17 -4.05 -7.98
N GLU A 245 -12.98 -3.12 -8.49
CA GLU A 245 -12.61 -2.14 -9.53
C GLU A 245 -12.90 -0.71 -9.02
N PRO A 246 -12.04 -0.13 -8.18
CA PRO A 246 -12.29 1.17 -7.58
C PRO A 246 -11.90 2.36 -8.48
N TYR A 247 -11.37 2.11 -9.68
CA TYR A 247 -10.64 3.09 -10.51
C TYR A 247 -11.43 4.39 -10.79
N GLY A 248 -12.72 4.26 -11.12
CA GLY A 248 -13.61 5.41 -11.33
C GLY A 248 -14.01 6.16 -10.05
N MET A 249 -13.86 5.52 -8.89
CA MET A 249 -14.24 6.09 -7.58
C MET A 249 -13.07 6.80 -6.89
N VAL A 250 -11.82 6.61 -7.34
CA VAL A 250 -10.64 7.20 -6.67
C VAL A 250 -10.68 8.74 -6.63
N GLN A 251 -11.35 9.37 -7.60
CA GLN A 251 -11.58 10.82 -7.59
C GLN A 251 -12.38 11.33 -6.37
N GLU A 252 -13.25 10.48 -5.81
CA GLU A 252 -14.05 10.82 -4.62
C GLU A 252 -13.23 10.80 -3.33
N VAL A 253 -12.07 10.14 -3.32
CA VAL A 253 -11.27 9.94 -2.11
C VAL A 253 -10.82 11.25 -1.49
N SER A 254 -10.30 12.18 -2.30
CA SER A 254 -9.76 13.45 -1.79
C SER A 254 -10.79 14.28 -1.01
N PRO A 255 -12.00 14.57 -1.55
CA PRO A 255 -13.01 15.29 -0.78
C PRO A 255 -13.49 14.52 0.46
N LEU A 256 -13.65 13.18 0.36
CA LEU A 256 -14.08 12.36 1.51
C LEU A 256 -13.06 12.40 2.66
N VAL A 257 -11.77 12.26 2.35
CA VAL A 257 -10.69 12.35 3.34
C VAL A 257 -10.68 13.74 3.99
N LEU A 258 -10.89 14.82 3.23
CA LEU A 258 -10.95 16.17 3.77
C LEU A 258 -12.14 16.35 4.74
N THR A 259 -13.32 15.82 4.40
CA THR A 259 -14.49 15.88 5.31
C THR A 259 -14.19 15.20 6.65
N VAL A 260 -13.65 13.99 6.62
CA VAL A 260 -13.31 13.26 7.87
C VAL A 260 -12.19 13.97 8.63
N GLN A 261 -11.17 14.48 7.93
CA GLN A 261 -10.06 15.21 8.53
C GLN A 261 -10.54 16.46 9.29
N GLN A 262 -11.43 17.25 8.68
CA GLN A 262 -11.98 18.46 9.31
C GLN A 262 -12.74 18.14 10.60
N VAL A 263 -13.56 17.09 10.59
CA VAL A 263 -14.29 16.66 11.80
C VAL A 263 -13.32 16.14 12.85
N ASN A 264 -12.33 15.32 12.45
CA ASN A 264 -11.31 14.80 13.35
C ASN A 264 -10.51 15.92 14.02
N ASP A 265 -10.02 16.89 13.25
CA ASP A 265 -9.21 18.00 13.76
C ASP A 265 -10.01 18.89 14.69
N LYS A 266 -11.30 19.11 14.40
CA LYS A 266 -12.21 19.82 15.29
C LYS A 266 -12.37 19.09 16.62
N LEU A 267 -12.65 17.79 16.59
CA LEU A 267 -12.80 16.98 17.81
C LEU A 267 -11.53 16.97 18.66
N VAL A 268 -10.38 16.73 18.02
CA VAL A 268 -9.07 16.72 18.68
C VAL A 268 -8.76 18.09 19.29
N SER A 269 -9.00 19.18 18.55
CA SER A 269 -8.72 20.54 19.03
C SER A 269 -9.59 20.90 20.23
N GLN A 270 -10.89 20.62 20.17
CA GLN A 270 -11.83 20.87 21.28
C GLN A 270 -11.45 20.07 22.52
N GLN A 271 -11.15 18.77 22.36
CA GLN A 271 -10.76 17.93 23.48
C GLN A 271 -9.42 18.37 24.06
N ARG A 272 -8.44 18.72 23.21
CA ARG A 272 -7.13 19.23 23.64
C ARG A 272 -7.26 20.52 24.43
N GLU A 273 -8.06 21.48 23.97
CA GLU A 273 -8.29 22.75 24.67
C GLU A 273 -8.88 22.51 26.05
N LYS A 274 -9.90 21.65 26.14
CA LYS A 274 -10.52 21.24 27.41
C LYS A 274 -9.49 20.60 28.35
N SER A 275 -8.75 19.60 27.88
CA SER A 275 -7.78 18.87 28.70
C SER A 275 -6.63 19.76 29.17
N LEU A 276 -6.12 20.65 28.31
CA LEU A 276 -5.08 21.62 28.70
C LEU A 276 -5.59 22.58 29.78
N GLY A 277 -6.83 23.05 29.69
CA GLY A 277 -7.45 23.88 30.73
C GLY A 277 -7.59 23.15 32.06
N GLN A 278 -7.97 21.86 32.03
CA GLN A 278 -8.05 21.03 33.24
C GLN A 278 -6.67 20.79 33.86
N ILE A 279 -5.67 20.43 33.05
CA ILE A 279 -4.29 20.23 33.51
C ILE A 279 -3.73 21.51 34.12
N GLU A 280 -3.95 22.66 33.49
CA GLU A 280 -3.53 23.96 34.03
C GLU A 280 -4.20 24.24 35.37
N THR A 281 -5.48 23.91 35.54
CA THR A 281 -6.18 24.02 36.83
C THR A 281 -5.52 23.15 37.90
N GLN A 282 -5.11 21.92 37.57
CA GLN A 282 -4.38 21.06 38.53
C GLN A 282 -2.99 21.63 38.86
N ILE A 283 -2.26 22.15 37.87
CA ILE A 283 -0.95 22.80 38.07
C ILE A 283 -1.09 24.00 39.02
N GLN A 284 -2.11 24.85 38.82
CA GLN A 284 -2.35 26.01 39.67
C GLN A 284 -2.72 25.60 41.10
N ALA A 285 -3.50 24.52 41.27
CA ALA A 285 -3.79 23.98 42.60
C ALA A 285 -2.51 23.55 43.34
N ILE A 286 -1.59 22.85 42.66
CA ILE A 286 -0.29 22.44 43.26
C ILE A 286 0.56 23.66 43.61
N ARG A 287 0.62 24.67 42.72
CA ARG A 287 1.35 25.92 42.99
C ARG A 287 0.85 26.65 44.24
N GLN A 288 -0.47 26.67 44.45
CA GLN A 288 -1.05 27.25 45.67
C GLN A 288 -0.63 26.47 46.93
N GLU A 289 -0.61 25.14 46.89
CA GLU A 289 -0.15 24.31 48.02
C GLU A 289 1.36 24.48 48.29
N LEU A 290 2.18 24.57 47.23
CA LEU A 290 3.63 24.80 47.35
C LEU A 290 3.94 26.17 47.96
N ALA A 291 3.21 27.21 47.56
CA ALA A 291 3.35 28.55 48.15
C ALA A 291 3.00 28.55 49.64
N ALA A 292 1.96 27.81 50.05
CA ALA A 292 1.62 27.62 51.47
C ALA A 292 2.68 26.81 52.24
N ALA A 293 3.41 25.93 51.55
CA ALA A 293 4.46 25.07 52.11
C ALA A 293 5.84 25.74 52.23
N GLY A 294 6.01 26.98 51.75
CA GLY A 294 7.27 27.73 51.81
C GLY A 294 8.15 27.65 50.55
N ASP A 295 7.63 27.07 49.46
CA ASP A 295 8.18 27.12 48.09
C ASP A 295 9.64 26.64 47.93
N ASP A 296 9.96 25.45 48.47
CA ASP A 296 11.26 24.82 48.27
C ASP A 296 11.49 24.48 46.77
N PRO A 297 12.57 24.97 46.14
CA PRO A 297 12.81 24.77 44.71
C PRO A 297 12.91 23.30 44.28
N GLY A 298 13.43 22.42 45.15
CA GLY A 298 13.56 20.99 44.88
C GLY A 298 12.20 20.29 44.89
N LEU A 299 11.37 20.60 45.90
CA LEU A 299 10.01 20.10 46.00
C LEU A 299 9.12 20.60 44.85
N SER A 300 9.14 21.91 44.57
CA SER A 300 8.35 22.54 43.51
C SER A 300 8.67 21.93 42.14
N SER A 301 9.95 21.75 41.82
CA SER A 301 10.42 21.06 40.62
C SER A 301 9.94 19.61 40.54
N SER A 302 10.00 18.86 41.65
CA SER A 302 9.58 17.45 41.69
C SER A 302 8.06 17.25 41.54
N CYS A 303 7.26 18.24 41.94
CA CYS A 303 5.80 18.18 41.89
C CYS A 303 5.24 18.67 40.55
N LEU A 304 5.85 19.72 39.96
CA LEU A 304 5.33 20.37 38.75
C LEU A 304 5.83 19.73 37.45
N LYS A 305 7.09 19.29 37.38
CA LYS A 305 7.67 18.72 36.14
C LYS A 305 6.85 17.57 35.54
N PRO A 306 6.31 16.61 36.31
CA PRO A 306 5.48 15.56 35.75
C PRO A 306 4.22 16.09 35.04
N LEU A 307 3.51 17.07 35.64
CA LEU A 307 2.33 17.68 35.00
C LEU A 307 2.70 18.54 33.79
N GLU A 308 3.82 19.27 33.85
CA GLU A 308 4.32 20.03 32.69
C GLU A 308 4.68 19.10 31.51
N SER A 309 5.23 17.91 31.81
CA SER A 309 5.48 16.87 30.82
C SER A 309 4.17 16.36 30.19
N VAL A 310 3.15 16.06 31.01
CA VAL A 310 1.83 15.65 30.52
C VAL A 310 1.19 16.75 29.67
N LYS A 311 1.27 18.01 30.09
CA LYS A 311 0.81 19.17 29.32
C LYS A 311 1.47 19.24 27.95
N SER A 312 2.79 19.04 27.89
CA SER A 312 3.55 19.00 26.64
C SER A 312 3.18 17.81 25.75
N GLN A 313 2.89 16.64 26.33
CA GLN A 313 2.43 15.48 25.55
C GLN A 313 1.06 15.70 24.91
N VAL A 314 0.13 16.36 25.62
CA VAL A 314 -1.22 16.64 25.12
C VAL A 314 -1.23 17.59 23.92
N THR A 315 -0.29 18.55 23.84
CA THR A 315 -0.25 19.51 22.71
C THR A 315 0.03 18.83 21.37
N GLY A 316 0.84 17.77 21.35
CA GLY A 316 1.19 17.01 20.14
C GLY A 316 0.29 15.80 19.87
N GLN A 317 -0.62 15.46 20.77
CA GLN A 317 -1.41 14.23 20.68
C GLN A 317 -2.61 14.38 19.72
N THR A 318 -2.88 13.32 18.95
CA THR A 318 -4.00 13.27 17.98
C THR A 318 -5.06 12.24 18.35
N SER A 319 -4.78 11.32 19.27
CA SER A 319 -5.75 10.36 19.81
C SER A 319 -6.55 10.96 20.95
N LEU A 320 -7.88 11.00 20.81
CA LEU A 320 -8.80 11.46 21.85
C LEU A 320 -8.70 10.62 23.12
N ALA A 321 -8.46 9.31 22.96
CA ALA A 321 -8.27 8.41 24.10
C ALA A 321 -7.01 8.76 24.90
N HIS A 322 -5.89 9.03 24.23
CA HIS A 322 -4.66 9.44 24.91
C HIS A 322 -4.79 10.82 25.56
N ILE A 323 -5.51 11.75 24.92
CA ILE A 323 -5.80 13.07 25.52
C ILE A 323 -6.64 12.91 26.79
N THR A 324 -7.68 12.07 26.76
CA THR A 324 -8.53 11.81 27.94
C THR A 324 -7.77 11.06 29.05
N GLN A 325 -6.89 10.12 28.68
CA GLN A 325 -6.01 9.44 29.63
C GLN A 325 -5.10 10.45 30.35
N ALA A 326 -4.54 11.42 29.62
CA ALA A 326 -3.72 12.48 30.19
C ALA A 326 -4.47 13.35 31.22
N GLU A 327 -5.79 13.56 31.06
CA GLU A 327 -6.61 14.22 32.09
C GLU A 327 -6.60 13.41 33.39
N THR A 328 -6.80 12.09 33.28
CA THR A 328 -6.79 11.18 34.44
C THR A 328 -5.41 11.13 35.09
N ASP A 329 -4.36 11.05 34.29
CA ASP A 329 -2.97 11.05 34.77
C ASP A 329 -2.63 12.36 35.48
N ALA A 330 -3.12 13.50 34.99
CA ALA A 330 -2.91 14.80 35.63
C ALA A 330 -3.59 14.88 37.01
N VAL A 331 -4.78 14.29 37.17
CA VAL A 331 -5.46 14.19 38.48
C VAL A 331 -4.63 13.32 39.44
N ASN A 332 -4.17 12.15 38.99
CA ASN A 332 -3.35 11.25 39.81
C ASN A 332 -2.01 11.90 40.20
N LEU A 333 -1.38 12.62 39.27
CA LEU A 333 -0.13 13.35 39.53
C LEU A 333 -0.34 14.50 40.51
N LYS A 334 -1.49 15.18 40.48
CA LYS A 334 -1.85 16.15 41.51
C LYS A 334 -1.90 15.50 42.88
N ASP A 335 -2.60 14.37 43.01
CA ASP A 335 -2.74 13.69 44.31
C ASP A 335 -1.39 13.26 44.87
N ALA A 336 -0.53 12.72 44.00
CA ALA A 336 0.84 12.37 44.36
C ALA A 336 1.68 13.60 44.77
N ALA A 337 1.53 14.73 44.06
CA ALA A 337 2.21 15.97 44.40
C ALA A 337 1.75 16.51 45.76
N ILE A 338 0.44 16.55 46.01
CA ILE A 338 -0.14 16.98 47.28
C ILE A 338 0.33 16.09 48.43
N ALA A 339 0.38 14.76 48.23
CA ALA A 339 0.92 13.84 49.22
C ALA A 339 2.39 14.13 49.54
N LYS A 340 3.23 14.36 48.52
CA LYS A 340 4.64 14.74 48.70
C LYS A 340 4.81 16.05 49.45
N ILE A 341 3.96 17.05 49.18
CA ILE A 341 3.97 18.33 49.90
C ILE A 341 3.64 18.09 51.39
N GLY A 342 2.64 17.26 51.67
CA GLY A 342 2.28 16.85 53.04
C GLY A 342 3.42 16.15 53.77
N ASP A 343 4.06 15.17 53.13
CA ASP A 343 5.19 14.43 53.70
C ASP A 343 6.39 15.33 53.99
N PHE A 344 6.69 16.27 53.07
CA PHE A 344 7.76 17.25 53.25
C PHE A 344 7.52 18.16 54.44
N LEU A 345 6.29 18.66 54.60
CA LEU A 345 5.92 19.51 55.74
C LEU A 345 5.96 18.73 57.06
N ALA A 346 5.48 17.49 57.08
CA ALA A 346 5.59 16.62 58.25
C ALA A 346 7.05 16.39 58.66
N GLN A 347 7.95 16.18 57.68
CA GLN A 347 9.40 16.06 57.93
C GLN A 347 10.03 17.36 58.43
N GLN A 348 9.59 18.53 57.96
CA GLN A 348 10.08 19.81 58.48
C GLN A 348 9.63 20.04 59.93
N VAL A 349 8.41 19.67 60.29
CA VAL A 349 7.90 19.79 61.66
C VAL A 349 8.66 18.84 62.60
N THR A 350 8.91 17.58 62.21
CA THR A 350 9.68 16.64 63.04
C THR A 350 11.13 17.07 63.20
N LYS A 351 11.80 17.54 62.13
CA LYS A 351 13.17 18.08 62.20
C LYS A 351 13.27 19.30 63.11
N LYS A 352 12.30 20.22 63.05
CA LYS A 352 12.26 21.38 63.96
C LYS A 352 11.99 20.96 65.41
N ALA A 353 11.14 19.95 65.65
CA ALA A 353 10.88 19.43 67.00
C ALA A 353 12.10 18.74 67.61
N THR A 354 12.90 18.00 66.82
CA THR A 354 14.15 17.39 67.31
C THR A 354 15.24 18.40 67.60
N VAL A 355 15.38 19.46 66.79
CA VAL A 355 16.37 20.53 67.04
C VAL A 355 16.02 21.36 68.27
N VAL A 356 14.72 21.60 68.54
CA VAL A 356 14.27 22.29 69.77
C VAL A 356 14.40 21.40 71.01
N ALA A 357 14.36 20.07 70.86
CA ALA A 357 14.62 19.13 71.95
C ALA A 357 16.11 18.99 72.29
N GLU A 358 17.03 19.21 71.33
CA GLU A 358 18.47 19.24 71.57
C GLU A 358 18.98 20.58 72.13
N ASP A 359 18.30 21.71 71.85
CA ASP A 359 18.76 23.06 72.26
C ASP A 359 17.94 23.70 73.41
N GLY A 360 17.38 22.86 74.29
CA GLY A 360 16.42 23.24 75.33
C GLY A 360 16.98 23.38 76.75
N SER A 361 17.96 24.26 76.98
CA SER A 361 18.25 24.80 78.32
C SER A 361 18.49 26.31 78.31
N LYS A 362 17.43 27.11 78.11
CA LYS A 362 17.04 28.29 78.95
C LYS A 362 15.98 29.19 78.28
N LYS A 363 14.88 29.36 79.01
CA LYS A 363 13.87 30.45 79.07
C LYS A 363 13.85 31.55 78.00
N GLY A 364 12.70 31.63 77.31
CA GLY A 364 11.72 32.71 77.52
C GLY A 364 11.74 33.89 76.55
N GLY A 365 10.72 33.99 75.70
CA GLY A 365 10.39 35.20 74.93
C GLY A 365 9.55 34.87 73.69
N GLY A 366 8.24 35.07 73.78
CA GLY A 366 7.30 34.73 72.71
C GLY A 366 7.44 35.60 71.46
N VAL A 367 7.60 34.95 70.31
CA VAL A 367 7.18 35.45 69.00
C VAL A 367 6.45 34.30 68.34
N GLY A 368 5.15 34.51 68.05
CA GLY A 368 4.29 33.51 67.46
C GLY A 368 4.81 33.07 66.10
N ILE A 369 5.38 31.86 66.04
CA ILE A 369 5.65 31.19 64.78
C ILE A 369 4.30 30.68 64.27
N VAL A 370 3.71 31.42 63.33
CA VAL A 370 2.61 30.92 62.49
C VAL A 370 3.17 29.73 61.72
N THR A 371 2.93 28.54 62.26
CA THR A 371 3.19 27.27 61.58
C THR A 371 2.19 27.20 60.41
N PRO A 372 2.64 27.11 59.15
CA PRO A 372 1.72 26.89 58.05
C PRO A 372 1.03 25.53 58.29
N LYS A 373 -0.24 25.58 58.70
CA LYS A 373 -1.09 24.40 58.88
C LYS A 373 -1.47 23.87 57.50
N PHE A 374 -0.64 22.98 56.96
CA PHE A 374 -1.06 22.17 55.83
C PHE A 374 -2.07 21.12 56.33
N LYS A 375 -3.33 21.32 55.96
CA LYS A 375 -4.39 20.35 56.20
C LYS A 375 -4.34 19.33 55.06
N LYS A 376 -3.99 18.09 55.37
CA LYS A 376 -3.99 17.00 54.37
C LYS A 376 -5.38 16.93 53.73
N PRO A 377 -5.50 17.03 52.39
CA PRO A 377 -6.79 16.96 51.77
C PRO A 377 -7.32 15.52 51.74
N LYS A 378 -8.59 15.35 52.09
CA LYS A 378 -9.35 14.11 51.98
C LYS A 378 -10.31 14.21 50.78
N VAL A 379 -10.12 13.30 49.83
CA VAL A 379 -11.01 13.19 48.65
C VAL A 379 -12.25 12.41 49.06
N VAL A 380 -13.42 13.02 48.88
CA VAL A 380 -14.73 12.39 49.11
C VAL A 380 -15.37 12.17 47.75
N HIS A 381 -15.78 10.93 47.48
CA HIS A 381 -16.52 10.55 46.29
C HIS A 381 -18.00 10.36 46.64
N PRO A 382 -18.89 11.33 46.37
CA PRO A 382 -20.29 11.21 46.77
C PRO A 382 -20.95 9.94 46.23
N LYS A 383 -20.55 9.48 45.04
CA LYS A 383 -21.07 8.25 44.45
C LYS A 383 -20.85 6.99 45.29
N THR A 384 -19.81 6.93 46.12
CA THR A 384 -19.58 5.78 47.02
C THR A 384 -20.47 5.80 48.27
N LEU A 385 -21.15 6.92 48.52
CA LEU A 385 -22.05 7.10 49.66
C LEU A 385 -23.50 6.74 49.36
N THR A 386 -23.82 6.50 48.08
CA THR A 386 -25.12 5.96 47.67
C THR A 386 -24.97 4.49 47.27
N THR A 387 -25.82 3.64 47.82
CA THR A 387 -25.94 2.23 47.42
C THR A 387 -26.96 2.04 46.29
N LYS A 388 -27.75 3.07 45.98
CA LYS A 388 -28.82 3.04 44.97
C LYS A 388 -28.37 3.66 43.65
N THR A 389 -28.75 3.02 42.55
CA THR A 389 -28.49 3.52 41.18
C THR A 389 -29.35 4.74 40.84
N TYR A 390 -30.56 4.80 41.39
CA TYR A 390 -31.50 5.91 41.25
C TYR A 390 -32.07 6.29 42.62
N LEU A 391 -32.27 7.58 42.88
CA LEU A 391 -32.94 8.10 44.07
C LEU A 391 -34.34 8.54 43.63
N GLU A 392 -35.37 7.84 44.09
CA GLU A 392 -36.76 8.02 43.62
C GLU A 392 -37.67 8.63 44.69
N THR A 393 -37.25 8.58 45.96
CA THR A 393 -38.02 9.06 47.09
C THR A 393 -37.27 10.16 47.86
N GLN A 394 -37.99 10.96 48.64
CA GLN A 394 -37.39 11.97 49.51
C GLN A 394 -36.48 11.35 50.58
N GLU A 395 -36.84 10.16 51.06
CA GLU A 395 -36.06 9.38 52.03
C GLU A 395 -34.69 8.99 51.46
N ASP A 396 -34.62 8.63 50.16
CA ASP A 396 -33.36 8.31 49.47
C ASP A 396 -32.41 9.53 49.41
N ILE A 397 -32.97 10.72 49.19
CA ILE A 397 -32.23 11.98 49.16
C ILE A 397 -31.69 12.29 50.57
N ASP A 398 -32.53 12.19 51.59
CA ASP A 398 -32.17 12.52 52.95
C ASP A 398 -31.12 11.54 53.52
N GLU A 399 -31.21 10.25 53.19
CA GLU A 399 -30.22 9.24 53.56
C GLU A 399 -28.85 9.55 52.93
N PHE A 400 -28.83 9.86 51.63
CA PHE A 400 -27.62 10.26 50.91
C PHE A 400 -26.99 11.53 51.49
N LEU A 401 -27.78 12.59 51.72
CA LEU A 401 -27.29 13.84 52.28
C LEU A 401 -26.79 13.68 53.72
N THR A 402 -27.41 12.81 54.50
CA THR A 402 -26.97 12.49 55.87
C THR A 402 -25.63 11.77 55.87
N ALA A 403 -25.44 10.79 54.98
CA ALA A 403 -24.18 10.09 54.81
C ALA A 403 -23.06 11.04 54.35
N LEU A 404 -23.35 11.89 53.35
CA LEU A 404 -22.44 12.92 52.87
C LEU A 404 -22.06 13.90 53.98
N ARG A 405 -23.03 14.46 54.70
CA ARG A 405 -22.77 15.37 55.82
C ARG A 405 -21.85 14.74 56.86
N LYS A 406 -22.13 13.49 57.26
CA LYS A 406 -21.33 12.78 58.26
C LYS A 406 -19.87 12.61 57.82
N GLU A 407 -19.63 12.30 56.56
CA GLU A 407 -18.27 12.15 56.04
C GLU A 407 -17.51 13.49 55.96
N LEU A 408 -18.20 14.57 55.55
CA LEU A 408 -17.65 15.92 55.52
C LEU A 408 -17.31 16.40 56.94
N GLU A 409 -18.20 16.20 57.91
CA GLU A 409 -17.97 16.57 59.31
C GLU A 409 -16.80 15.79 59.91
N ALA A 410 -16.68 14.50 59.61
CA ALA A 410 -15.55 13.68 60.06
C ALA A 410 -14.21 14.21 59.52
N ALA A 411 -14.16 14.60 58.25
CA ALA A 411 -12.95 15.18 57.65
C ALA A 411 -12.57 16.52 58.30
N ILE A 412 -13.54 17.41 58.53
CA ILE A 412 -13.31 18.70 59.22
C ILE A 412 -12.81 18.48 60.65
N ASN A 413 -13.40 17.53 61.39
CA ASN A 413 -13.00 17.19 62.76
C ASN A 413 -11.57 16.64 62.84
N ASN A 414 -11.07 16.01 61.78
CA ASN A 414 -9.70 15.52 61.67
C ASN A 414 -8.69 16.62 61.23
N ASP A 415 -9.11 17.88 61.14
CA ASP A 415 -8.34 19.01 60.60
C ASP A 415 -7.88 18.75 59.14
N GLU A 416 -8.67 17.99 58.37
CA GLU A 416 -8.44 17.70 56.94
C GLU A 416 -9.16 18.72 56.04
N ARG A 417 -8.66 18.92 54.82
CA ARG A 417 -9.31 19.78 53.80
C ARG A 417 -10.10 18.91 52.84
N ILE A 418 -11.34 19.25 52.51
CA ILE A 418 -12.17 18.36 51.69
C ILE A 418 -12.06 18.72 50.21
N GLU A 419 -11.86 17.71 49.37
CA GLU A 419 -12.06 17.79 47.92
C GLU A 419 -13.19 16.84 47.52
N ILE A 420 -14.22 17.34 46.84
CA ILE A 420 -15.34 16.51 46.35
C ILE A 420 -15.09 16.19 44.87
N ARG A 421 -15.15 14.91 44.49
CA ARG A 421 -14.91 14.44 43.12
C ARG A 421 -15.98 13.49 42.59
#